data_AF-A0A6I4MB28-F1
#
_entry.id   AF-A0A6I4MB28-F1
#
_cell.length_a   1.000
_cell.length_b   1.000
_cell.length_c   1.000
_cell.angle_alpha   90.00
_cell.angle_beta   90.00
_cell.angle_gamma   90.00
#
_symmetry.space_group_name_H-M   'P 1'
#
loop_
_entity.id
_entity.type
_entity.pdbx_description
1 polymer ?
#
loop_
_entity_poly.entity_id
_entity_poly.type
_entity_poly.pdbx_seq_one_letter_code
_entity_poly.pdbx_strand_id
1 'polypeptide(L)' 'MTQTEPLTGTDEEIKTRLRAEFPAWSIIRTDRGRWWANRGPLQGELLNERSSVDADTPGELRIELQAIEASQ' A
#
# COMPACT_ATOMS: atom_id res chain seq x y z
N MET A 1 -13.18 -11.46 16.87
CA MET A 1 -13.14 -9.99 16.83
C MET A 1 -12.01 -9.63 15.89
N THR A 2 -12.30 -9.24 14.66
CA THR A 2 -11.30 -8.90 13.65
C THR A 2 -10.61 -7.62 14.09
N GLN A 3 -9.42 -7.76 14.67
CA GLN A 3 -8.67 -6.65 15.23
C GLN A 3 -8.05 -5.84 14.10
N THR A 4 -8.59 -4.65 13.83
CA THR A 4 -7.85 -3.55 13.21
C THR A 4 -6.84 -3.04 14.24
N GLU A 5 -5.73 -3.77 14.40
CA GLU A 5 -4.58 -3.25 15.15
C GLU A 5 -4.08 -2.00 14.42
N PRO A 6 -3.83 -0.88 15.11
CA PRO A 6 -3.07 0.21 14.50
C PRO A 6 -1.73 -0.39 14.03
N LEU A 7 -1.30 -0.06 12.82
CA LEU A 7 0.02 -0.45 12.31
C LEU A 7 1.09 0.27 13.16
N THR A 8 1.35 -0.26 14.35
CA THR A 8 2.35 0.23 15.30
C THR A 8 3.61 -0.58 15.09
N GLY A 9 4.64 0.06 14.55
CA GLY A 9 5.92 -0.55 14.22
C GLY A 9 6.80 0.47 13.50
N THR A 10 8.04 0.09 13.23
CA THR A 10 8.89 0.92 12.36
C THR A 10 8.39 0.87 10.92
N ASP A 11 8.77 1.86 10.10
CA ASP A 11 8.33 1.92 8.69
C ASP A 11 8.66 0.67 7.90
N GLU A 12 9.81 0.06 8.19
CA GLU A 12 10.25 -1.16 7.56
C GLU A 12 9.35 -2.36 7.93
N GLU A 13 8.89 -2.44 9.18
CA GLU A 13 7.92 -3.47 9.59
C GLU A 13 6.56 -3.26 8.93
N ILE A 14 6.10 -2.02 8.87
CA ILE A 14 4.84 -1.67 8.21
C ILE A 14 4.91 -2.00 6.70
N LYS A 15 5.99 -1.59 6.02
CA LYS A 15 6.24 -1.96 4.62
C LYS A 15 6.29 -3.47 4.44
N THR A 16 6.93 -4.19 5.36
CA THR A 16 7.04 -5.66 5.28
C THR A 16 5.68 -6.33 5.43
N ARG A 17 4.85 -5.91 6.40
CA ARG A 17 3.48 -6.41 6.56
C ARG A 17 2.65 -6.11 5.32
N LEU A 18 2.66 -4.87 4.84
CA LEU A 18 1.91 -4.48 3.64
C LEU A 18 2.36 -5.24 2.39
N ARG A 19 3.67 -5.46 2.19
CA ARG A 19 4.17 -6.29 1.07
C ARG A 19 3.80 -7.76 1.22
N ALA A 20 3.75 -8.29 2.44
CA ALA A 20 3.31 -9.66 2.69
C ALA A 20 1.81 -9.84 2.42
N GLU A 21 1.00 -8.84 2.76
CA GLU A 21 -0.44 -8.82 2.48
C GLU A 21 -0.75 -8.53 1.01
N PHE A 22 0.06 -7.69 0.37
CA PHE A 22 -0.11 -7.22 -1.00
C PHE A 22 1.17 -7.44 -1.82
N PRO A 23 1.53 -8.69 -2.16
CA PRO A 23 2.79 -9.00 -2.86
C PRO A 23 2.85 -8.42 -4.29
N ALA A 24 1.70 -8.09 -4.88
CA ALA A 24 1.62 -7.41 -6.18
C ALA A 24 1.99 -5.92 -6.09
N TRP A 25 2.08 -5.36 -4.89
CA TRP A 25 2.27 -3.93 -4.63
C TRP A 25 3.63 -3.63 -4.00
N SER A 26 4.31 -2.66 -4.58
CA SER A 26 5.54 -2.06 -4.07
C SER A 26 5.20 -0.88 -3.17
N ILE A 27 5.44 -1.05 -1.87
CA ILE A 27 5.22 -0.03 -0.84
C ILE A 27 6.47 0.83 -0.64
N ILE A 28 6.29 2.14 -0.67
CA ILE A 28 7.30 3.19 -0.56
C ILE A 28 6.84 4.19 0.51
N ARG A 29 7.74 4.57 1.42
CA ARG A 29 7.51 5.70 2.34
C ARG A 29 8.43 6.83 1.91
N THR A 30 7.86 8.00 1.65
CA THR A 30 8.62 9.21 1.37
C THR A 30 9.11 9.85 2.67
N ASP A 31 10.21 10.58 2.60
CA ASP A 31 10.79 11.32 3.74
C ASP A 31 9.81 12.35 4.36
N ARG A 32 8.86 12.86 3.55
CA ARG A 32 7.77 13.74 4.00
C ARG A 32 6.68 13.02 4.81
N GLY A 33 6.85 11.74 5.11
CA GLY A 33 5.91 10.93 5.89
C GLY A 33 4.78 10.30 5.07
N ARG A 34 4.64 10.65 3.78
CA ARG A 34 3.62 10.06 2.89
C ARG A 34 3.97 8.65 2.47
N TRP A 35 2.95 7.81 2.44
CA TRP A 35 2.98 6.43 2.00
C TRP A 35 2.48 6.31 0.57
N TRP A 36 3.23 5.61 -0.26
CA TRP A 36 2.93 5.36 -1.67
C TRP A 36 2.96 3.86 -1.92
N ALA A 37 2.02 3.36 -2.70
CA ALA A 37 2.00 2.00 -3.19
C ALA A 37 1.84 1.99 -4.70
N ASN A 38 2.70 1.27 -5.42
CA ASN A 38 2.56 1.07 -6.86
C ASN A 38 2.51 -0.41 -7.19
N ARG A 39 1.68 -0.82 -8.15
CA ARG A 39 1.61 -2.22 -8.59
C ARG A 39 2.62 -2.47 -9.71
N GLY A 40 3.40 -3.55 -9.64
CA GLY A 40 4.41 -3.88 -10.66
C GLY A 40 4.28 -5.30 -11.25
N PRO A 41 4.84 -5.59 -12.45
CA PRO A 41 5.46 -4.67 -13.41
C PRO A 41 4.45 -4.17 -14.45
N LEU A 42 4.29 -2.84 -14.55
CA LEU A 42 3.62 -2.21 -15.69
C LEU A 42 4.52 -2.34 -16.92
N GLN A 43 4.33 -3.42 -17.69
CA GLN A 43 4.79 -3.44 -19.08
C GLN A 43 3.94 -2.43 -19.86
N GLY A 44 4.46 -1.21 -20.03
CA GLY A 44 3.88 -0.20 -20.91
C GLY A 44 2.88 0.77 -20.28
N GLU A 45 2.27 1.57 -21.16
CA GLU A 45 1.45 2.80 -21.04
C GLU A 45 0.21 2.76 -20.10
N LEU A 46 0.12 1.77 -19.21
CA LEU A 46 -0.99 1.54 -18.26
C LEU A 46 -0.71 2.10 -16.86
N LEU A 47 -0.10 3.28 -16.80
CA LEU A 47 -0.13 4.15 -15.61
C LEU A 47 -1.57 4.69 -15.44
N ASN A 48 -2.52 3.82 -15.11
CA ASN A 48 -3.85 4.25 -14.71
C ASN A 48 -3.78 4.77 -13.26
N GLU A 49 -4.59 5.77 -12.93
CA GLU A 49 -4.75 6.31 -11.56
C GLU A 49 -5.04 5.25 -10.48
N ARG A 50 -5.46 4.03 -10.87
CA ARG A 50 -5.68 2.88 -9.96
C ARG A 50 -4.48 1.96 -9.73
N SER A 51 -3.36 2.18 -10.42
CA SER A 51 -2.12 1.40 -10.26
C SER A 51 -1.14 2.04 -9.27
N SER A 52 -1.48 3.23 -8.77
CA SER A 52 -0.72 3.98 -7.77
C SER A 52 -1.68 4.50 -6.71
N VAL A 53 -1.33 4.35 -5.44
CA VAL A 53 -2.12 4.85 -4.31
C VAL A 53 -1.19 5.66 -3.43
N ASP A 54 -1.62 6.83 -3.00
CA ASP A 54 -0.96 7.59 -1.95
C ASP A 54 -1.84 7.83 -0.75
N ALA A 55 -1.21 7.83 0.42
CA ALA A 55 -1.88 8.05 1.69
C ALA A 55 -0.94 8.77 2.66
N ASP A 56 -1.50 9.58 3.55
CA ASP A 56 -0.71 10.24 4.60
C ASP A 56 -0.42 9.28 5.76
N THR A 57 -1.24 8.24 5.97
CA THR A 57 -1.01 7.19 6.97
C THR A 57 -0.94 5.78 6.37
N PRO A 58 -0.22 4.84 7.02
CA PRO A 58 -0.15 3.46 6.54
C PRO A 58 -1.48 2.71 6.68
N GLY A 59 -2.34 3.14 7.61
CA GLY A 59 -3.69 2.58 7.77
C GLY A 59 -4.60 2.93 6.60
N GLU A 60 -4.55 4.18 6.13
CA GLU A 60 -5.26 4.62 4.93
C GLU A 60 -4.76 3.87 3.69
N LEU A 61 -3.43 3.74 3.52
CA LEU A 61 -2.85 3.00 2.40
C LEU A 61 -3.37 1.56 2.35
N ARG A 62 -3.43 0.88 3.51
CA ARG A 62 -3.94 -0.49 3.61
C ARG A 62 -5.40 -0.60 3.18
N ILE A 63 -6.25 0.32 3.61
CA ILE A 63 -7.69 0.31 3.30
C ILE A 63 -7.90 0.49 1.78
N GLU A 64 -7.19 1.45 1.18
CA GLU A 64 -7.23 1.70 -0.26
C GLU A 64 -6.76 0.48 -1.06
N LEU A 65 -5.62 -0.10 -0.68
CA LEU A 65 -5.10 -1.32 -1.31
C LEU A 65 -6.09 -2.48 -1.21
N GLN A 66 -6.70 -2.67 -0.03
CA GLN A 66 -7.70 -3.71 0.18
C GLN A 66 -8.95 -3.47 -0.67
N ALA A 67 -9.41 -2.24 -0.79
CA ALA A 67 -10.57 -1.90 -1.62
C ALA A 67 -10.29 -2.17 -3.11
N ILE A 68 -9.07 -1.88 -3.58
CA ILE A 68 -8.66 -2.15 -4.96
C ILE A 68 -8.59 -3.66 -5.21
N GLU A 69 -7.93 -4.43 -4.34
CA GLU A 69 -7.83 -5.88 -4.49
C GLU A 69 -9.19 -6.58 -4.35
N ALA A 70 -10.11 -6.05 -3.53
CA ALA A 70 -11.48 -6.56 -3.43
C ALA A 70 -12.35 -6.21 -4.66
N SER A 71 -11.92 -5.24 -5.47
CA SER A 71 -12.60 -4.81 -6.70
C SER A 71 -12.05 -5.47 -7.97
N GLN A 72 -11.05 -6.36 -7.84
CA GLN A 72 -10.49 -7.19 -8.91
C GLN A 72 -11.13 -8.58 -8.90
#